data_AF-A0A955WHI2-F1
#
_entry.id   AF-A0A955WHI2-F1
#
_cell.length_a   1.000
_cell.length_b   1.000
_cell.length_c   1.000
_cell.angle_alpha   90.00
_cell.angle_beta   90.00
_cell.angle_gamma   90.00
#
_symmetry.space_group_name_H-M   'P 1'
#
loop_
_entity.id
_entity.type
_entity.pdbx_description
1 polymer ?
#
loop_
_entity_poly.entity_id
_entity_poly.type
_entity_poly.pdbx_seq_one_letter_code
_entity_poly.pdbx_strand_id
1 'polypeptide(L)' 'MKRILLGVFAAAALLSGCSYGGVATVGDKVIVARNDLFLLGALRKVYVCKVSETGLSACNHGESP' A
#
# COMPACT_ATOMS: atom_id res chain seq x y z
N MET A 1 -12.00 -25.81 -18.46
CA MET A 1 -10.62 -25.28 -18.32
C MET A 1 -10.52 -23.76 -18.49
N LYS A 2 -11.00 -23.15 -19.59
CA LYS A 2 -10.87 -21.69 -19.83
C LYS A 2 -11.49 -20.80 -18.74
N ARG A 3 -12.64 -21.18 -18.18
CA ARG A 3 -13.31 -20.46 -17.06
C ARG A 3 -12.55 -20.58 -15.73
N ILE A 4 -11.90 -21.72 -15.49
CA ILE A 4 -11.10 -21.97 -14.27
C ILE A 4 -9.84 -21.11 -14.32
N LEU A 5 -9.14 -21.09 -15.46
CA LEU A 5 -7.99 -20.21 -15.67
C LEU A 5 -8.34 -18.74 -15.47
N LEU A 6 -9.47 -18.28 -16.01
CA LEU A 6 -9.92 -16.90 -15.84
C LEU A 6 -10.17 -16.55 -14.35
N GLY A 7 -10.76 -17.49 -13.59
CA GLY A 7 -10.95 -17.33 -12.15
C GLY A 7 -9.64 -17.25 -11.36
N VAL A 8 -8.65 -18.09 -11.71
CA VAL A 8 -7.32 -18.07 -11.07
C VAL A 8 -6.60 -16.74 -11.32
N PHE A 9 -6.63 -16.22 -12.55
CA PHE A 9 -6.02 -14.93 -12.86
C PHE A 9 -6.71 -13.76 -12.13
N ALA A 10 -8.04 -13.76 -12.04
CA ALA A 10 -8.77 -12.74 -11.30
C ALA A 10 -8.43 -12.77 -9.80
N ALA A 11 -8.33 -13.96 -9.20
CA ALA A 11 -7.93 -14.10 -7.79
C ALA A 11 -6.48 -13.67 -7.55
N ALA A 12 -5.55 -14.00 -8.44
CA ALA A 12 -4.16 -13.60 -8.32
C ALA A 12 -3.98 -12.07 -8.42
N ALA A 13 -4.77 -11.40 -9.27
CA ALA A 13 -4.75 -9.94 -9.39
C ALA A 13 -5.23 -9.22 -8.12
N LEU A 14 -6.16 -9.83 -7.37
CA LEU A 14 -6.64 -9.26 -6.11
C LEU A 14 -5.60 -9.37 -4.99
N LEU A 15 -4.67 -10.34 -5.06
CA LEU A 15 -3.67 -10.59 -4.03
C LEU A 15 -2.38 -9.75 -4.18
N SER A 16 -2.16 -9.12 -5.34
CA SER A 16 -0.99 -8.27 -5.61
C SER A 16 -1.30 -6.77 -5.56
N GLY A 17 -2.57 -6.42 -5.34
CA GLY A 17 -3.00 -5.04 -5.24
C GLY A 17 -2.63 -4.41 -3.89
N CYS A 18 -2.51 -3.10 -3.89
CA CYS A 18 -2.42 -2.31 -2.68
C CYS A 18 -3.33 -1.09 -2.79
N SER A 19 -3.95 -0.69 -1.69
CA SER A 19 -4.73 0.54 -1.61
C SER A 19 -4.04 1.53 -0.69
N TYR A 20 -4.01 2.79 -1.11
CA TYR A 20 -3.60 3.88 -0.23
C TYR A 20 -4.80 4.22 0.66
N GLY A 21 -4.67 3.93 1.95
CA GLY A 21 -5.74 4.06 2.93
C GLY A 21 -5.88 5.47 3.51
N GLY A 22 -4.81 6.26 3.52
CA GLY A 22 -4.83 7.63 4.03
C GLY A 22 -3.49 8.34 3.91
N VAL A 23 -3.54 9.67 3.91
CA VAL A 23 -2.36 10.55 3.84
C VAL A 23 -2.54 11.68 4.87
N ALA A 24 -1.51 11.95 5.66
CA ALA A 24 -1.48 13.07 6.59
C ALA A 24 -0.15 13.82 6.48
N THR A 25 -0.19 15.15 6.53
CA THR A 25 1.01 16.01 6.52
C THR A 25 1.35 16.42 7.95
N VAL A 26 2.64 16.35 8.31
CA VAL A 26 3.15 16.76 9.63
C VAL A 26 4.48 17.47 9.42
N GLY A 27 4.48 18.80 9.45
CA GLY A 27 5.67 19.60 9.19
C GLY A 27 6.25 19.37 7.79
N ASP A 28 7.50 18.92 7.72
CA ASP A 28 8.22 18.58 6.49
C ASP A 28 8.03 17.12 6.04
N LYS A 29 7.13 16.39 6.70
CA LYS A 29 6.88 14.96 6.46
C LYS A 29 5.46 14.69 6.02
N VAL A 30 5.30 13.56 5.32
CA VAL A 30 4.02 13.00 4.96
C VAL A 30 3.94 11.56 5.44
N ILE A 31 2.87 11.25 6.15
CA ILE A 31 2.54 9.93 6.64
C ILE A 31 1.56 9.32 5.64
N VAL A 32 1.89 8.15 5.09
CA VAL A 32 1.08 7.43 4.10
C VAL A 32 0.73 6.06 4.64
N ALA A 33 -0.55 5.80 4.84
CA ALA A 33 -1.06 4.47 5.16
C ALA A 33 -1.34 3.70 3.86
N ARG A 34 -0.71 2.54 3.69
CA ARG A 34 -0.92 1.62 2.57
C ARG A 34 -1.44 0.28 3.12
N ASN A 35 -2.59 -0.15 2.62
CA ASN A 35 -3.10 -1.48 2.87
C ASN A 35 -2.66 -2.38 1.72
N ASP A 36 -2.01 -3.48 2.04
CA ASP A 36 -1.84 -4.58 1.09
C ASP A 36 -3.15 -5.38 1.02
N LEU A 37 -3.61 -5.77 -0.16
CA LEU A 37 -4.83 -6.60 -0.29
C LEU A 37 -4.59 -8.04 0.17
N PHE A 38 -3.34 -8.45 0.38
CA PHE A 38 -2.98 -9.74 0.95
C PHE A 38 -3.60 -9.93 2.35
N LEU A 39 -4.26 -11.09 2.54
CA LEU A 39 -4.97 -11.45 3.77
C LEU A 39 -5.92 -10.35 4.28
N LEU A 40 -6.66 -9.68 3.37
CA LEU A 40 -7.66 -8.65 3.70
C LEU A 40 -7.08 -7.43 4.46
N GLY A 41 -5.83 -7.05 4.19
CA GLY A 41 -5.21 -5.91 4.87
C GLY A 41 -4.53 -6.25 6.18
N ALA A 42 -4.19 -7.52 6.42
CA ALA A 42 -3.37 -7.91 7.58
C ALA A 42 -1.98 -7.25 7.56
N LEU A 43 -1.45 -6.92 6.38
CA LEU A 43 -0.15 -6.27 6.19
C LEU A 43 -0.30 -4.76 5.94
N ARG A 44 -0.89 -4.04 6.90
CA ARG A 44 -0.91 -2.56 6.83
C ARG A 44 0.49 -2.01 7.04
N LYS A 45 0.91 -1.11 6.17
CA LYS A 45 2.18 -0.38 6.31
C LYS A 45 1.91 1.11 6.44
N VAL A 46 2.58 1.73 7.40
CA VAL A 46 2.59 3.19 7.54
C VAL A 46 3.97 3.68 7.15
N TYR A 47 4.02 4.50 6.10
CA TYR A 47 5.24 5.14 5.61
C TYR A 47 5.33 6.55 6.15
N VAL A 48 6.52 6.96 6.57
CA VAL A 48 6.87 8.34 6.87
C VAL A 48 7.88 8.79 5.83
N CYS A 49 7.48 9.74 4.99
CA CYS A 49 8.27 10.26 3.88
C CYS A 49 8.62 11.73 4.11
N LYS A 50 9.71 12.21 3.49
CA LYS A 50 10.00 13.64 3.36
C LYS A 50 9.34 14.21 2.10
N VAL A 51 8.95 15.48 2.17
CA VAL A 51 8.50 16.24 1.00
C VAL A 51 9.73 16.74 0.22
N SER A 52 9.71 16.55 -1.09
CA SER A 52 10.66 17.15 -2.04
C SER A 52 9.92 17.76 -3.23
N GLU A 53 10.60 18.56 -4.05
CA GLU A 53 10.01 19.23 -5.21
C GLU A 53 9.42 18.26 -6.24
N THR A 54 9.94 17.03 -6.31
CA THR A 54 9.47 15.98 -7.22
C THR A 54 8.43 15.04 -6.59
N GLY A 55 8.02 15.29 -5.33
CA GLY A 55 7.08 14.46 -4.59
C GLY A 55 7.65 13.91 -3.28
N LEU A 56 7.15 12.74 -2.86
CA LEU A 56 7.57 12.10 -1.61
C LEU A 56 8.85 11.28 -1.82
N SER A 57 9.83 11.46 -0.94
CA SER A 57 11.10 10.75 -0.97
C SER A 57 11.55 10.31 0.43
N ALA A 58 12.60 9.48 0.49
CA ALA A 58 13.17 8.97 1.74
C ALA A 58 12.11 8.35 2.70
N CYS A 59 11.18 7.56 2.14
CA CYS A 59 10.12 6.91 2.89
C CYS A 59 10.65 5.74 3.72
N ASN A 60 10.47 5.82 5.04
CA ASN A 60 10.71 4.70 5.96
C ASN A 60 9.38 4.14 6.46
N HIS A 61 9.35 2.85 6.79
CA HIS A 61 8.19 2.21 7.40
C HIS A 61 8.59 1.49 8.68
N GLY A 62 7.75 1.61 9.71
CA GLY A 62 7.80 0.78 10.90
C GLY A 62 6.62 -0.18 10.91
N GLU A 63 6.65 -1.18 11.78
CA GLU A 63 5.44 -1.98 12.05
C GLU A 63 4.38 -1.07 12.65
N SER A 64 3.18 -1.09 12.06
CA SER A 64 2.01 -0.47 12.67
C SER A 64 1.62 -1.32 13.88
N PRO A 65 1.26 -0.72 15.04
CA PRO A 65 0.63 -1.46 16.13
C PRO A 65 -0.68 -2.11 15.67
#